data_AF-A0A437LY08-F1
#
_entry.id   AF-A0A437LY08-F1
#
_cell.length_a   1.000
_cell.length_b   1.000
_cell.length_c   1.000
_cell.angle_alpha   90.00
_cell.angle_beta   90.00
_cell.angle_gamma   90.00
#
_symmetry.space_group_name_H-M   'P 1'
#
loop_
_entity.id
_entity.type
_entity.pdbx_description
1 polymer ?
#
loop_
_entity_poly.entity_id
_entity_poly.type
_entity_poly.pdbx_seq_one_letter_code
_entity_poly.pdbx_strand_id
1 'polypeptide(L)'
;MLRTPTLRQANGTLMTSDLIIEGSHPVGQPRSASQVCCGHAGASRRHIDRERRDRLRAYLPADFERLCVLYSQDAVRWIATIEAAIVARKTCDAAQAAHILKGDSFQLGAERLGFIAHRIEQLASMEPQDRTTQLRLRGLVSQLRAVLDRSLTLLLEGSRSAIGSAASASCPATHSATPHSCSDVIDTGQNRYDRRRSAGAPESGQAGSQSEGRHSPNSADL
;
A
#
# COMPACT_ATOMS: atom_id res chain seq x y z
N MET A 1 17.71 45.12 -33.63
CA MET A 1 16.38 44.95 -33.01
C MET A 1 16.50 45.43 -31.57
N LEU A 2 16.09 46.68 -31.32
CA LEU A 2 14.96 47.06 -30.45
C LEU A 2 15.20 46.68 -28.98
N ARG A 3 15.59 47.65 -28.14
CA ARG A 3 14.72 48.36 -27.15
C ARG A 3 14.53 47.51 -25.88
N THR A 4 14.64 47.95 -24.63
CA THR A 4 14.85 49.23 -23.92
C THR A 4 14.96 48.89 -22.41
N PRO A 5 15.33 49.84 -21.54
CA PRO A 5 15.85 49.59 -20.19
C PRO A 5 14.79 49.58 -19.07
N THR A 6 15.17 49.03 -17.92
CA THR A 6 14.45 49.13 -16.63
C THR A 6 14.70 50.49 -15.96
N LEU A 7 13.68 51.36 -15.96
CA LEU A 7 13.48 52.48 -15.02
C LEU A 7 12.34 52.05 -14.05
N ARG A 8 12.51 52.06 -12.72
CA ARG A 8 12.55 53.20 -11.76
C ARG A 8 11.17 53.40 -11.10
N GLN A 9 11.19 53.43 -9.75
CA GLN A 9 10.25 54.10 -8.82
C GLN A 9 8.80 53.58 -8.78
N ALA A 10 8.00 53.75 -7.73
CA ALA A 10 8.13 54.49 -6.46
C ALA A 10 7.11 53.92 -5.46
N ASN A 11 7.39 54.20 -4.18
CA ASN A 11 6.42 54.25 -3.10
C ASN A 11 5.13 54.97 -3.52
N GLY A 12 3.99 54.38 -3.16
CA GLY A 12 2.67 54.95 -3.31
C GLY A 12 1.77 54.50 -2.16
N THR A 13 1.90 55.18 -1.03
CA THR A 13 0.89 55.26 0.03
C THR A 13 -0.33 55.99 -0.52
N LEU A 14 -1.53 55.45 -0.26
CA LEU A 14 -2.78 56.11 0.15
C LEU A 14 -3.97 55.26 -0.32
N MET A 15 -4.75 54.74 0.63
CA MET A 15 -6.21 54.92 0.66
C MET A 15 -6.79 54.29 1.92
N THR A 16 -7.12 55.19 2.84
CA THR A 16 -8.20 55.14 3.82
C THR A 16 -9.44 54.39 3.35
N SER A 17 -9.98 53.53 4.22
CA SER A 17 -11.41 53.54 4.60
C SER A 17 -11.60 52.66 5.83
N ASP A 18 -11.83 53.33 6.96
CA ASP A 18 -12.48 52.78 8.14
C ASP A 18 -13.90 52.32 7.77
N LEU A 19 -14.24 51.09 8.15
CA LEU A 19 -15.61 50.75 8.52
C LEU A 19 -15.58 49.65 9.58
N ILE A 20 -15.94 50.12 10.77
CA ILE A 20 -16.19 49.40 12.01
C ILE A 20 -17.34 48.42 11.77
N ILE A 21 -17.13 47.12 12.04
CA ILE A 21 -18.17 46.23 12.56
C ILE A 21 -17.55 45.41 13.69
N GLU A 22 -18.15 45.58 14.87
CA GLU A 22 -17.85 44.87 16.10
C GLU A 22 -18.00 43.34 15.95
N GLY A 23 -17.08 42.61 16.55
CA GLY A 23 -17.11 41.14 16.56
C GLY A 23 -16.04 40.59 17.48
N SER A 24 -16.20 40.80 18.79
CA SER A 24 -15.36 40.20 19.82
C SER A 24 -15.46 38.67 19.77
N HIS A 25 -14.40 37.99 19.33
CA HIS A 25 -14.17 36.58 19.63
C HIS A 25 -12.71 36.34 20.00
N PRO A 26 -12.45 35.59 21.09
CA PRO A 26 -11.11 35.45 21.66
C PRO A 26 -10.20 34.59 20.79
N VAL A 27 -8.93 35.02 20.76
CA VAL A 27 -7.74 34.29 20.33
C VAL A 27 -7.75 32.86 20.86
N GLY A 28 -7.91 31.90 19.95
CA GLY A 28 -7.80 30.47 20.21
C GLY A 28 -6.88 29.83 19.17
N GLN A 29 -5.58 29.85 19.48
CA GLN A 29 -4.48 28.96 19.05
C GLN A 29 -4.42 28.39 17.62
N PRO A 30 -3.23 28.39 16.98
CA PRO A 30 -3.03 27.68 15.73
C PRO A 30 -3.24 26.18 15.94
N ARG A 31 -4.18 25.59 15.19
CA ARG A 31 -4.30 24.14 15.07
C ARG A 31 -3.04 23.58 14.41
N SER A 32 -2.15 23.10 15.27
CA SER A 32 -1.02 22.26 14.93
C SER A 32 -1.51 21.06 14.11
N ALA A 33 -1.09 21.02 12.84
CA ALA A 33 -0.98 19.78 12.10
C ALA A 33 0.06 18.89 12.80
N SER A 34 -0.23 17.58 12.87
CA SER A 34 0.55 16.52 13.52
C SER A 34 0.20 16.20 14.97
N GLN A 35 -0.99 15.68 15.25
CA GLN A 35 -1.10 14.62 16.27
C GLN A 35 -2.40 13.82 16.16
N VAL A 36 -2.45 12.86 15.24
CA VAL A 36 -3.34 11.70 15.40
C VAL A 36 -2.49 10.52 15.85
N CYS A 37 -2.30 10.50 17.17
CA CYS A 37 -2.26 9.36 18.08
C CYS A 37 -1.95 7.98 17.49
N CYS A 38 -0.71 7.79 17.04
CA CYS A 38 -0.10 6.48 16.87
C CYS A 38 0.25 5.89 18.25
N GLY A 39 -0.73 5.43 19.03
CA GLY A 39 -0.52 4.73 20.30
C GLY A 39 0.12 3.34 20.12
N HIS A 40 1.43 3.26 19.85
CA HIS A 40 2.12 2.01 19.50
C HIS A 40 2.81 1.28 20.67
N ALA A 41 2.64 1.74 21.91
CA ALA A 41 3.40 1.17 23.04
C ALA A 41 2.92 -0.22 23.52
N GLY A 42 1.76 -0.72 23.07
CA GLY A 42 1.20 -2.03 23.46
C GLY A 42 0.85 -3.00 22.31
N ALA A 43 1.02 -2.58 21.06
CA ALA A 43 0.49 -3.28 19.88
C ALA A 43 1.23 -4.59 19.52
N SER A 44 2.41 -4.85 20.08
CA SER A 44 3.27 -5.96 19.65
C SER A 44 2.75 -7.37 19.96
N ARG A 45 1.68 -7.54 20.75
CA ARG A 45 1.11 -8.87 21.08
C ARG A 45 -0.27 -9.13 20.48
N ARG A 46 -0.98 -8.11 19.99
CA ARG A 46 -2.34 -8.29 19.50
C ARG A 46 -2.30 -8.76 18.05
N HIS A 47 -2.97 -9.88 17.78
CA HIS A 47 -3.09 -10.36 16.40
C HIS A 47 -3.99 -9.43 15.58
N ILE A 48 -5.12 -9.02 16.16
CA ILE A 48 -6.15 -8.20 15.53
C ILE A 48 -6.52 -7.01 16.44
N ASP A 49 -6.65 -5.82 15.85
CA ASP A 49 -7.37 -4.67 16.41
C ASP A 49 -8.87 -4.93 16.22
N ARG A 50 -9.52 -5.38 17.29
CA ARG A 50 -10.95 -5.68 17.28
C ARG A 50 -11.79 -4.43 17.03
N GLU A 51 -11.41 -3.28 17.56
CA GLU A 51 -12.20 -2.05 17.42
C GLU A 51 -12.18 -1.55 15.97
N ARG A 52 -11.01 -1.59 15.31
CA ARG A 52 -10.92 -1.27 13.88
C ARG A 52 -11.67 -2.27 13.01
N ARG A 53 -11.50 -3.56 13.27
CA ARG A 53 -12.22 -4.63 12.57
C ARG A 53 -13.74 -4.45 12.69
N ASP A 54 -14.24 -4.26 13.91
CA ASP A 54 -15.67 -4.18 14.20
C ASP A 54 -16.28 -2.90 13.60
N ARG A 55 -15.54 -1.78 13.61
CA ARG A 55 -15.92 -0.57 12.86
C ARG A 55 -16.02 -0.84 11.35
N LEU A 56 -14.99 -1.44 10.75
CA LEU A 56 -14.99 -1.74 9.32
C LEU A 56 -16.16 -2.66 8.94
N ARG A 57 -16.43 -3.66 9.78
CA ARG A 57 -17.57 -4.58 9.61
C ARG A 57 -18.92 -3.88 9.75
N ALA A 58 -19.05 -2.92 10.67
CA ALA A 58 -20.26 -2.12 10.81
C ALA A 58 -20.50 -1.19 9.60
N TYR A 59 -19.42 -0.67 8.99
CA TYR A 59 -19.52 0.15 7.78
C TYR A 59 -19.85 -0.66 6.51
N LEU A 60 -19.41 -1.92 6.44
CA LEU A 60 -19.52 -2.76 5.23
C LEU A 60 -20.08 -4.16 5.55
N PRO A 61 -21.29 -4.30 6.12
CA PRO A 61 -21.76 -5.58 6.66
C PRO A 61 -21.93 -6.67 5.59
N ALA A 62 -22.33 -6.31 4.36
CA ALA A 62 -22.48 -7.26 3.26
C ALA A 62 -21.15 -7.64 2.58
N ASP A 63 -20.18 -6.73 2.56
CA ASP A 63 -18.94 -6.89 1.79
C ASP A 63 -17.73 -7.25 2.66
N PHE A 64 -17.84 -7.18 4.00
CA PHE A 64 -16.72 -7.40 4.90
C PHE A 64 -16.05 -8.78 4.71
N GLU A 65 -16.85 -9.85 4.61
CA GLU A 65 -16.31 -11.18 4.36
C GLU A 65 -15.61 -11.28 3.00
N ARG A 66 -16.20 -10.65 1.96
CA ARG A 66 -15.60 -10.58 0.62
C ARG A 66 -14.27 -9.84 0.64
N LEU A 67 -14.19 -8.73 1.37
CA LEU A 67 -12.94 -7.98 1.57
C LEU A 67 -11.88 -8.84 2.27
N CYS A 68 -12.27 -9.62 3.28
CA CYS A 68 -11.35 -10.53 3.96
C CYS A 68 -10.83 -11.63 3.02
N VAL A 69 -11.67 -12.15 2.11
CA VAL A 69 -11.25 -13.12 1.09
C VAL A 69 -10.27 -12.50 0.09
N LEU A 70 -10.59 -11.32 -0.45
CA LEU A 70 -9.69 -10.61 -1.37
C LEU A 70 -8.34 -10.30 -0.71
N TYR A 71 -8.37 -9.80 0.51
CA TYR A 71 -7.17 -9.58 1.31
C TYR A 71 -6.37 -10.86 1.52
N SER A 72 -7.00 -12.00 1.80
CA SER A 72 -6.26 -13.25 1.97
C SER A 72 -5.48 -13.65 0.71
N GLN A 73 -6.07 -13.45 -0.47
CA GLN A 73 -5.44 -13.73 -1.76
C GLN A 73 -4.29 -12.76 -2.03
N ASP A 74 -4.52 -11.46 -1.79
CA ASP A 74 -3.50 -10.43 -1.97
C ASP A 74 -2.36 -10.57 -0.95
N ALA A 75 -2.65 -10.94 0.30
CA ALA A 75 -1.65 -11.16 1.33
C ALA A 75 -0.71 -12.33 0.97
N VAL A 76 -1.25 -13.44 0.49
CA VAL A 76 -0.45 -14.58 -0.01
C VAL A 76 0.46 -14.12 -1.16
N ARG A 77 -0.10 -13.36 -2.10
CA ARG A 77 0.64 -12.81 -3.25
C ARG A 77 1.78 -11.91 -2.78
N TRP A 78 1.53 -10.97 -1.89
CA TRP A 78 2.55 -10.04 -1.40
C TRP A 78 3.63 -10.74 -0.58
N ILE A 79 3.28 -11.73 0.25
CA ILE A 79 4.26 -12.54 0.99
C ILE A 79 5.18 -13.28 0.02
N ALA A 80 4.63 -13.88 -1.04
CA ALA A 80 5.44 -14.55 -2.06
C ALA A 80 6.37 -13.57 -2.79
N THR A 81 5.88 -12.38 -3.15
CA THR A 81 6.69 -11.31 -3.77
C THR A 81 7.84 -10.87 -2.86
N ILE A 82 7.58 -10.65 -1.56
CA ILE A 82 8.60 -10.28 -0.58
C ILE A 82 9.68 -11.38 -0.50
N GLU A 83 9.28 -12.65 -0.42
CA GLU A 83 10.22 -13.76 -0.35
C GLU A 83 11.10 -13.84 -1.60
N ALA A 84 10.49 -13.80 -2.78
CA ALA A 84 11.20 -13.85 -4.05
C ALA A 84 12.21 -12.70 -4.17
N ALA A 85 11.82 -11.49 -3.75
CA ALA A 85 12.70 -10.32 -3.74
C ALA A 85 13.88 -10.49 -2.77
N ILE A 86 13.66 -11.02 -1.56
CA ILE A 86 14.73 -11.31 -0.60
C ILE A 86 15.70 -12.38 -1.13
N VAL A 87 15.19 -13.43 -1.78
CA VAL A 87 16.01 -14.47 -2.42
C VAL A 87 16.85 -13.88 -3.55
N ALA A 88 16.24 -13.03 -4.39
CA ALA A 88 16.89 -12.35 -5.51
C ALA A 88 17.77 -11.16 -5.10
N ARG A 89 17.87 -10.84 -3.79
CA ARG A 89 18.57 -9.66 -3.25
C ARG A 89 18.08 -8.32 -3.82
N LYS A 90 16.79 -8.23 -4.15
CA LYS A 90 16.11 -7.00 -4.59
C LYS A 90 15.43 -6.33 -3.40
N THR A 91 16.21 -5.60 -2.62
CA THR A 91 15.82 -4.92 -1.36
C THR A 91 14.69 -3.92 -1.55
N CYS A 92 14.78 -3.06 -2.58
CA CYS A 92 13.74 -2.08 -2.89
C CYS A 92 12.39 -2.75 -3.22
N ASP A 93 12.41 -3.83 -4.01
CA ASP A 93 11.19 -4.57 -4.37
C ASP A 93 10.57 -5.23 -3.13
N ALA A 94 11.40 -5.78 -2.23
CA ALA A 94 10.94 -6.35 -0.97
C ALA A 94 10.33 -5.28 -0.04
N ALA A 95 10.96 -4.12 0.07
CA ALA A 95 10.47 -3.01 0.88
C ALA A 95 9.12 -2.49 0.35
N GLN A 96 8.99 -2.32 -0.97
CA GLN A 96 7.76 -1.88 -1.60
C GLN A 96 6.61 -2.87 -1.40
N ALA A 97 6.85 -4.17 -1.59
CA ALA A 97 5.83 -5.19 -1.37
C ALA A 97 5.41 -5.26 0.11
N ALA A 98 6.36 -5.11 1.04
CA ALA A 98 6.08 -5.04 2.47
C ALA A 98 5.27 -3.79 2.86
N HIS A 99 5.54 -2.64 2.21
CA HIS A 99 4.78 -1.41 2.41
C HIS A 99 3.30 -1.57 2.04
N ILE A 100 3.01 -2.24 0.92
CA ILE A 100 1.64 -2.51 0.48
C ILE A 100 0.94 -3.44 1.48
N LEU A 101 1.56 -4.59 1.79
CA LEU A 101 1.02 -5.55 2.75
C LEU A 101 0.76 -4.93 4.12
N LYS A 102 1.64 -4.03 4.58
CA LYS A 102 1.47 -3.26 5.81
C LYS A 102 0.19 -2.43 5.78
N GLY A 103 -0.02 -1.66 4.72
CA GLY A 103 -1.19 -0.81 4.55
C GLY A 103 -2.49 -1.60 4.63
N ASP A 104 -2.59 -2.64 3.80
CA ASP A 104 -3.78 -3.50 3.71
C ASP A 104 -4.08 -4.18 5.05
N SER A 105 -3.03 -4.70 5.71
CA SER A 105 -3.16 -5.36 7.02
C SER A 105 -3.67 -4.39 8.09
N PHE A 106 -3.13 -3.17 8.13
CA PHE A 106 -3.60 -2.20 9.11
C PHE A 106 -5.03 -1.72 8.81
N GLN A 107 -5.43 -1.55 7.55
CA GLN A 107 -6.79 -1.14 7.20
C GLN A 107 -7.85 -2.14 7.71
N LEU A 108 -7.57 -3.44 7.61
CA LEU A 108 -8.46 -4.51 8.10
C LEU A 108 -8.37 -4.75 9.61
N GLY A 109 -7.36 -4.18 10.28
CA GLY A 109 -7.09 -4.42 11.69
C GLY A 109 -6.23 -5.66 11.97
N ALA A 110 -5.56 -6.24 10.98
CA ALA A 110 -4.58 -7.31 11.15
C ALA A 110 -3.23 -6.81 11.70
N GLU A 111 -3.26 -6.28 12.93
CA GLU A 111 -2.12 -5.59 13.57
C GLU A 111 -0.82 -6.37 13.55
N ARG A 112 -0.85 -7.66 13.93
CA ARG A 112 0.40 -8.45 14.00
C ARG A 112 1.00 -8.64 12.62
N LEU A 113 0.19 -8.87 11.60
CA LEU A 113 0.67 -9.02 10.23
C LEU A 113 1.25 -7.70 9.72
N GLY A 114 0.54 -6.59 9.94
CA GLY A 114 1.00 -5.24 9.58
C GLY A 114 2.30 -4.86 10.28
N PHE A 115 2.47 -5.25 11.56
CA PHE A 115 3.71 -5.00 12.30
C PHE A 115 4.90 -5.79 11.76
N ILE A 116 4.72 -7.06 11.42
CA ILE A 116 5.81 -7.86 10.83
C ILE A 116 6.17 -7.30 9.44
N ALA A 117 5.17 -6.95 8.61
CA ALA A 117 5.38 -6.32 7.31
C ALA A 117 6.16 -4.99 7.45
N HIS A 118 5.78 -4.15 8.43
CA HIS A 118 6.49 -2.91 8.73
C HIS A 118 7.96 -3.15 9.12
N ARG A 119 8.26 -4.21 9.91
CA ARG A 119 9.64 -4.56 10.23
C ARG A 119 10.44 -5.00 9.00
N ILE A 120 9.81 -5.73 8.08
CA ILE A 120 10.43 -6.12 6.81
C ILE A 120 10.71 -4.88 5.96
N GLU A 121 9.75 -3.97 5.82
CA GLU A 121 9.91 -2.71 5.09
C GLU A 121 11.08 -1.88 5.64
N GLN A 122 11.16 -1.72 6.97
CA GLN A 122 12.25 -1.00 7.62
C GLN A 122 13.59 -1.66 7.36
N LEU A 123 13.70 -2.97 7.61
CA LEU A 123 14.96 -3.68 7.43
C LEU A 123 15.38 -3.72 5.97
N ALA A 124 14.46 -4.00 5.03
CA ALA A 124 14.76 -4.07 3.60
C ALA A 124 15.21 -2.73 3.02
N SER A 125 14.73 -1.61 3.57
CA SER A 125 15.15 -0.25 3.19
C SER A 125 16.56 0.13 3.66
N MET A 126 17.18 -0.63 4.57
CA MET A 126 18.52 -0.32 5.10
C MET A 126 19.61 -0.90 4.20
N GLU A 127 20.11 -0.12 3.23
CA GLU A 127 21.29 -0.51 2.44
C GLU A 127 22.60 -0.01 3.05
N PRO A 128 23.72 -0.75 2.90
CA PRO A 128 23.83 -2.10 2.32
C PRO A 128 23.38 -3.21 3.28
N GLN A 129 22.88 -4.33 2.73
CA GLN A 129 22.43 -5.49 3.51
C GLN A 129 23.57 -6.49 3.74
N ASP A 130 23.96 -6.67 5.00
CA ASP A 130 24.91 -7.72 5.39
C ASP A 130 24.22 -9.10 5.49
N ARG A 131 25.03 -10.14 5.73
CA ARG A 131 24.52 -11.51 5.87
C ARG A 131 23.54 -11.64 7.03
N THR A 132 23.77 -10.92 8.13
CA THR A 132 22.93 -10.95 9.33
C THR A 132 21.54 -10.40 9.03
N THR A 133 21.46 -9.28 8.31
CA THR A 133 20.19 -8.64 7.97
C THR A 133 19.40 -9.48 6.98
N GLN A 134 20.06 -10.14 6.03
CA GLN A 134 19.39 -11.14 5.17
C GLN A 134 18.78 -12.31 5.95
N LEU A 135 19.48 -12.83 6.97
CA LEU A 135 18.94 -13.90 7.82
C LEU A 135 17.72 -13.41 8.62
N ARG A 136 17.77 -12.18 9.15
CA ARG A 136 16.64 -11.56 9.86
C ARG A 136 15.42 -11.38 8.95
N LEU A 137 15.63 -10.90 7.71
CA LEU A 137 14.57 -10.76 6.71
C LEU A 137 13.88 -12.10 6.42
N ARG A 138 14.66 -13.18 6.20
CA ARG A 138 14.10 -14.53 6.00
C ARG A 138 13.30 -15.02 7.22
N GLY A 139 13.80 -14.75 8.43
CA GLY A 139 13.10 -15.06 9.67
C GLY A 139 11.77 -14.31 9.83
N LEU A 140 11.70 -13.05 9.39
CA LEU A 140 10.46 -12.27 9.42
C LEU A 140 9.44 -12.74 8.36
N VAL A 141 9.89 -13.10 7.16
CA VAL A 141 9.01 -13.69 6.13
C VAL A 141 8.40 -15.01 6.61
N SER A 142 9.21 -15.84 7.28
CA SER A 142 8.72 -17.08 7.89
C SER A 142 7.65 -16.81 8.95
N GLN A 143 7.82 -15.75 9.74
CA GLN A 143 6.81 -15.29 10.70
C GLN A 143 5.54 -14.75 10.03
N LEU A 144 5.65 -14.02 8.90
CA LEU A 144 4.48 -13.56 8.14
C LEU A 144 3.58 -14.73 7.75
N ARG A 145 4.18 -15.80 7.19
CA ARG A 145 3.44 -17.01 6.82
C ARG A 145 2.73 -17.65 8.01
N ALA A 146 3.46 -17.85 9.10
CA ALA A 146 2.91 -18.49 10.29
C ALA A 146 1.75 -17.70 10.93
N VAL A 147 1.77 -16.37 10.80
CA VAL A 147 0.74 -15.50 11.40
C VAL A 147 -0.48 -15.31 10.52
N LEU A 148 -0.36 -15.46 9.19
CA LEU A 148 -1.43 -15.17 8.24
C LEU A 148 -2.72 -15.92 8.56
N ASP A 149 -2.68 -17.25 8.63
CA ASP A 149 -3.87 -18.09 8.85
C ASP A 149 -4.57 -17.75 10.16
N ARG A 150 -3.77 -17.48 11.20
CA ARG A 150 -4.29 -17.08 12.51
C ARG A 150 -4.99 -15.72 12.45
N SER A 151 -4.40 -14.76 11.75
CA SER A 151 -5.00 -13.43 11.57
C SER A 151 -6.31 -13.51 10.77
N LEU A 152 -6.34 -14.29 9.69
CA LEU A 152 -7.56 -14.47 8.88
C LEU A 152 -8.69 -15.12 9.69
N THR A 153 -8.37 -16.14 10.49
CA THR A 153 -9.33 -16.80 11.39
C THR A 153 -9.96 -15.79 12.35
N LEU A 154 -9.13 -14.90 12.94
CA LEU A 154 -9.60 -13.90 13.91
C LEU A 154 -10.33 -12.72 13.25
N LEU A 155 -10.00 -12.38 12.00
CA LEU A 155 -10.75 -11.37 11.23
C LEU A 155 -12.18 -11.84 10.93
N LEU A 156 -12.34 -13.12 10.60
CA LEU A 156 -13.64 -13.73 10.28
C LEU A 156 -14.41 -14.20 11.53
N GLU A 157 -13.80 -14.13 12.71
CA GLU A 157 -14.46 -14.53 13.96
C GLU A 157 -15.72 -13.68 14.21
N GLY A 158 -16.84 -14.37 14.46
CA GLY A 158 -18.14 -13.74 14.67
C GLY A 158 -18.88 -13.32 13.39
N SER A 159 -18.30 -13.51 12.20
CA SER A 159 -18.98 -13.25 10.91
C SER A 159 -20.16 -14.19 10.71
N ARG A 160 -19.96 -15.47 11.05
CA ARG A 160 -20.98 -16.54 10.99
C ARG A 160 -22.08 -16.44 12.05
N SER A 161 -21.89 -15.67 13.13
CA SER A 161 -22.81 -15.66 14.28
C SER A 161 -24.07 -14.79 14.07
N ALA A 162 -24.10 -13.95 13.03
CA ALA A 162 -25.25 -13.07 12.75
C ALA A 162 -26.32 -13.71 11.85
N ILE A 163 -26.05 -14.88 11.26
CA ILE A 163 -26.98 -15.56 10.33
C ILE A 163 -27.98 -16.46 11.08
N GLY A 164 -27.80 -16.71 12.38
CA GLY A 164 -28.65 -17.61 13.18
C GLY A 164 -29.60 -16.96 14.20
N SER A 165 -29.51 -15.65 14.45
CA SER A 165 -30.27 -15.01 15.56
C SER A 165 -31.55 -14.28 15.14
N ALA A 166 -31.93 -14.34 13.86
CA ALA A 166 -33.21 -13.81 13.36
C ALA A 166 -34.23 -14.92 13.00
N ALA A 167 -33.91 -16.19 13.23
CA ALA A 167 -34.78 -17.34 12.95
C ALA A 167 -35.50 -17.83 14.23
N SER A 168 -36.20 -16.93 14.92
CA SER A 168 -37.20 -17.30 15.92
C SER A 168 -38.38 -16.32 15.92
N ALA A 169 -38.99 -16.13 14.76
CA ALA A 169 -40.35 -15.59 14.68
C ALA A 169 -41.06 -16.13 13.42
N SER A 170 -41.92 -17.13 13.67
CA SER A 170 -43.07 -17.56 12.85
C SER A 170 -42.82 -18.35 11.54
N CYS A 171 -43.29 -19.60 11.54
CA CYS A 171 -43.88 -20.31 10.37
C CYS A 171 -45.41 -20.10 10.39
N PRO A 172 -46.23 -20.53 9.39
CA PRO A 172 -45.97 -21.27 8.14
C PRO A 172 -46.55 -20.50 6.89
N ALA A 173 -46.54 -20.90 5.62
CA ALA A 173 -46.61 -22.20 4.96
C ALA A 173 -46.22 -22.09 3.45
N THR A 174 -45.85 -23.24 2.86
CA THR A 174 -46.05 -23.70 1.47
C THR A 174 -45.85 -22.74 0.28
N HIS A 175 -44.87 -23.04 -0.58
CA HIS A 175 -45.11 -23.47 -1.97
C HIS A 175 -43.83 -24.03 -2.61
N SER A 176 -44.05 -25.07 -3.42
CA SER A 176 -43.14 -25.81 -4.29
C SER A 176 -42.47 -24.96 -5.38
N ALA A 177 -41.18 -25.18 -5.66
CA ALA A 177 -40.63 -25.28 -7.02
C ALA A 177 -39.12 -25.62 -7.00
N THR A 178 -38.70 -26.28 -8.08
CA THR A 178 -37.47 -27.03 -8.40
C THR A 178 -36.17 -26.23 -8.54
N PRO A 179 -34.99 -26.91 -8.58
CA PRO A 179 -33.67 -26.28 -8.65
C PRO A 179 -33.22 -26.03 -10.10
N HIS A 180 -32.79 -24.81 -10.40
CA HIS A 180 -31.97 -24.55 -11.59
C HIS A 180 -30.51 -24.34 -11.20
N SER A 181 -29.71 -25.26 -11.72
CA SER A 181 -28.26 -25.21 -11.88
C SER A 181 -27.81 -23.92 -12.56
N CYS A 182 -26.81 -23.24 -11.99
CA CYS A 182 -25.97 -22.32 -12.76
C CYS A 182 -24.53 -22.45 -12.24
N SER A 183 -23.75 -23.21 -13.01
CA SER A 183 -22.30 -23.20 -13.00
C SER A 183 -21.77 -21.91 -13.62
N ASP A 184 -20.51 -21.63 -13.27
CA ASP A 184 -19.55 -20.77 -13.97
C ASP A 184 -19.74 -19.24 -13.84
N VAL A 185 -18.75 -18.59 -13.23
CA VAL A 185 -17.66 -17.89 -13.93
C VAL A 185 -16.67 -17.40 -12.87
N ILE A 186 -15.48 -18.00 -12.85
CA ILE A 186 -14.31 -17.43 -12.20
C ILE A 186 -13.74 -16.42 -13.20
N ASP A 187 -14.05 -15.14 -13.00
CA ASP A 187 -13.33 -14.06 -13.68
C ASP A 187 -12.11 -13.65 -12.85
N THR A 188 -10.98 -13.65 -13.53
CA THR A 188 -9.64 -13.55 -12.98
C THR A 188 -9.33 -12.08 -12.78
N GLY A 189 -9.38 -11.62 -11.52
CA GLY A 189 -8.98 -10.27 -11.10
C GLY A 189 -7.47 -10.03 -11.21
N GLN A 190 -6.94 -10.08 -12.43
CA GLN A 190 -5.71 -9.40 -12.82
C GLN A 190 -5.99 -7.89 -12.91
N ASN A 191 -4.96 -7.09 -12.62
CA ASN A 191 -4.80 -5.72 -13.09
C ASN A 191 -5.30 -4.56 -12.18
N ARG A 192 -4.51 -4.20 -11.16
CA ARG A 192 -4.48 -2.83 -10.61
C ARG A 192 -3.09 -2.23 -10.36
N TYR A 193 -1.99 -2.98 -10.45
CA TYR A 193 -0.65 -2.47 -10.14
C TYR A 193 0.24 -2.13 -11.35
N ASP A 194 -0.14 -2.49 -12.58
CA ASP A 194 0.71 -2.23 -13.77
C ASP A 194 0.53 -0.84 -14.41
N ARG A 195 -0.44 -0.02 -13.99
CA ARG A 195 -0.75 1.25 -14.69
C ARG A 195 0.08 2.47 -14.25
N ARG A 196 1.07 2.32 -13.36
CA ARG A 196 1.92 3.46 -12.90
C ARG A 196 3.42 3.34 -13.21
N ARG A 197 3.85 2.39 -14.05
CA ARG A 197 5.27 2.25 -14.46
C ARG A 197 5.56 2.54 -15.94
N SER A 198 4.57 2.94 -16.73
CA SER A 198 4.71 3.16 -18.18
C SER A 198 4.86 4.63 -18.61
N ALA A 199 5.27 5.53 -17.71
CA ALA A 199 5.53 6.91 -18.07
C ALA A 199 6.88 7.36 -17.51
N GLY A 200 7.91 7.34 -18.36
CA GLY A 200 9.13 8.12 -18.18
C GLY A 200 10.43 7.33 -18.02
N ALA A 201 11.04 6.91 -19.12
CA ALA A 201 12.49 6.92 -19.29
C ALA A 201 12.86 7.05 -20.79
N PRO A 202 13.91 7.83 -21.13
CA PRO A 202 14.16 8.32 -22.48
C PRO A 202 14.85 7.30 -23.40
N GLU A 203 14.51 7.39 -24.70
CA GLU A 203 15.23 6.76 -25.81
C GLU A 203 16.70 7.17 -25.78
N SER A 204 17.59 6.19 -25.63
CA SER A 204 19.02 6.32 -25.92
C SER A 204 19.28 5.67 -27.27
N GLY A 205 19.64 6.50 -28.25
CA GLY A 205 19.96 6.08 -29.61
C GLY A 205 21.20 5.19 -29.65
N GLN A 206 21.04 3.98 -30.16
CA GLN A 206 22.13 3.14 -30.65
C GLN A 206 22.37 3.47 -32.13
N ALA A 207 23.44 4.20 -32.43
CA ALA A 207 24.06 4.22 -33.75
C ALA A 207 25.20 3.19 -33.75
N GLY A 208 25.03 2.13 -34.53
CA GLY A 208 26.00 1.06 -34.69
C GLY A 208 27.23 1.54 -35.47
N SER A 209 28.41 1.31 -34.90
CA SER A 209 29.67 1.38 -35.62
C SER A 209 29.94 0.03 -36.28
N GLN A 210 29.75 -0.03 -37.60
CA GLN A 210 30.20 -1.15 -38.42
C GLN A 210 31.69 -1.02 -38.71
N SER A 211 32.36 -2.13 -38.48
CA SER A 211 33.73 -2.46 -38.82
C SER A 211 33.90 -2.64 -40.33
N GLU A 212 34.86 -1.95 -40.94
CA GLU A 212 35.55 -2.44 -42.14
C GLU A 212 37.05 -2.13 -42.05
N GLY A 213 37.84 -3.19 -42.06
CA GLY A 213 39.28 -3.12 -42.11
C GLY A 213 39.80 -2.92 -43.54
N ARG A 214 41.01 -2.35 -43.64
CA ARG A 214 41.97 -2.48 -44.74
C ARG A 214 43.33 -2.07 -44.15
N HIS A 215 44.15 -3.02 -43.70
CA HIS A 215 45.30 -3.54 -44.44
C HIS A 215 46.25 -2.44 -44.95
N SER A 216 47.20 -2.04 -44.10
CA SER A 216 48.44 -1.38 -44.50
C SER A 216 49.52 -2.44 -44.73
N PRO A 217 50.18 -2.48 -45.90
CA PRO A 217 51.41 -3.24 -46.03
C PRO A 217 52.58 -2.45 -45.44
N ASN A 218 53.35 -3.20 -44.66
CA ASN A 218 54.65 -2.87 -44.14
C ASN A 218 55.66 -3.01 -45.30
N SER A 219 56.38 -1.95 -45.64
CA SER A 219 57.61 -2.05 -46.45
C SER A 219 58.71 -1.30 -45.73
N ALA A 220 59.69 -2.10 -45.32
CA ALA A 220 60.97 -1.70 -44.76
C ALA A 220 61.95 -1.24 -45.86
N ASP A 221 63.01 -0.61 -45.39
CA ASP A 221 64.39 -0.68 -45.91
C ASP A 221 64.70 -0.12 -47.31
N LEU A 222 65.30 1.08 -47.35
CA LEU A 222 66.73 1.34 -47.65
C LEU A 222 66.99 2.83 -47.94
#